data_AF-A0A9D8IU80-F1
#
_entry.id   AF-A0A9D8IU80-F1
#
_cell.length_a   1.000
_cell.length_b   1.000
_cell.length_c   1.000
_cell.angle_alpha   90.00
_cell.angle_beta   90.00
_cell.angle_gamma   90.00
#
_symmetry.space_group_name_H-M   'P 1'
#
loop_
_entity.id
_entity.type
_entity.pdbx_description
1 polymer ?
#
loop_
_entity_poly.entity_id
_entity_poly.type
_entity_poly.pdbx_seq_one_letter_code
_entity_poly.pdbx_strand_id
1 'polypeptide(L)'
;MDGCEKGSVELNIQCVTIAQLTWEVVEVENNYKDEIYSKRVRAGKRTYFFDVKSTKSEKDFYITITESKRVGTEEYEKHKIFLYKEDFDKFKDALHETVEHIQNLLAQTGVNQVSEQHPA
;
A
#
# COMPACT_ATOMS: atom_id res chain seq x y z
N MET A 1 -52.08 2.79 8.71
CA MET A 1 -51.28 3.20 9.88
C MET A 1 -50.77 1.91 10.47
N ASP A 2 -49.76 1.34 9.84
CA ASP A 2 -49.16 0.08 10.28
C ASP A 2 -47.80 0.42 10.86
N GLY A 3 -47.64 0.04 12.12
CA GLY A 3 -46.62 0.49 13.04
C GLY A 3 -45.21 0.12 12.60
N CYS A 4 -44.37 1.14 12.51
CA CYS A 4 -42.92 1.00 12.50
C CYS A 4 -42.47 0.75 13.93
N GLU A 5 -42.24 -0.52 14.28
CA GLU A 5 -41.63 -0.89 15.56
C GLU A 5 -40.12 -0.96 15.39
N LYS A 6 -39.42 -0.08 16.13
CA LYS A 6 -37.96 0.03 16.15
C LYS A 6 -37.38 -1.13 16.96
N GLY A 7 -36.79 -2.10 16.29
CA GLY A 7 -35.92 -3.12 16.91
C GLY A 7 -34.51 -2.56 17.09
N SER A 8 -34.19 -2.20 18.33
CA SER A 8 -32.87 -1.82 18.83
C SER A 8 -32.16 -3.08 19.38
N VAL A 9 -30.82 -3.12 19.24
CA VAL A 9 -29.83 -4.09 19.76
C VAL A 9 -29.97 -5.53 19.24
N GLU A 10 -28.94 -6.20 18.73
CA GLU A 10 -27.65 -6.49 19.38
C GLU A 10 -26.49 -6.50 18.36
N LEU A 11 -25.40 -5.82 18.72
CA LEU A 11 -24.08 -6.04 18.12
C LEU A 11 -23.57 -7.38 18.64
N ASN A 12 -23.58 -8.40 17.78
CA ASN A 12 -23.11 -9.73 18.13
C ASN A 12 -21.57 -9.75 18.16
N ILE A 13 -21.04 -9.38 19.33
CA ILE A 13 -19.65 -9.64 19.72
C ILE A 13 -19.53 -11.15 19.89
N GLN A 14 -19.01 -11.83 18.88
CA GLN A 14 -18.40 -13.14 19.07
C GLN A 14 -16.89 -13.01 18.86
N CYS A 15 -16.28 -12.32 19.82
CA CYS A 15 -14.87 -12.50 20.15
C CYS A 15 -14.77 -13.73 21.04
N VAL A 16 -13.68 -14.49 20.89
CA VAL A 16 -13.25 -15.61 21.74
C VAL A 16 -14.00 -16.93 21.46
N THR A 17 -13.37 -17.85 20.72
CA THR A 17 -12.94 -19.20 21.19
C THR A 17 -12.32 -20.02 20.04
N ILE A 18 -11.32 -19.50 19.31
CA ILE A 18 -10.35 -20.34 18.58
C ILE A 18 -8.97 -19.72 18.79
N ALA A 19 -8.57 -19.65 20.05
CA ALA A 19 -7.21 -19.31 20.46
C ALA A 19 -6.55 -20.58 20.99
N GLN A 20 -6.21 -21.51 20.09
CA GLN A 20 -5.16 -22.50 20.30
C GLN A 20 -4.87 -23.26 19.00
N LEU A 21 -3.59 -23.23 18.61
CA LEU A 21 -2.90 -24.03 17.59
C LEU A 21 -2.68 -23.36 16.22
N THR A 22 -1.45 -22.84 16.09
CA THR A 22 -0.65 -22.49 14.90
C THR A 22 -0.76 -21.06 14.31
N TRP A 23 0.19 -20.24 14.79
CA TRP A 23 0.98 -19.18 14.14
C TRP A 23 0.35 -17.97 13.43
N GLU A 24 0.79 -16.82 13.97
CA GLU A 24 0.80 -15.43 13.53
C GLU A 24 -0.53 -14.64 13.56
N VAL A 25 -0.67 -13.90 14.66
CA VAL A 25 -1.56 -12.75 14.78
C VAL A 25 -1.15 -11.73 13.72
N VAL A 26 -1.86 -11.66 12.59
CA VAL A 26 -1.78 -10.50 11.71
C VAL A 26 -2.58 -9.40 12.40
N GLU A 27 -1.90 -8.56 13.18
CA GLU A 27 -2.48 -7.30 13.64
C GLU A 27 -2.79 -6.45 12.40
N VAL A 28 -4.08 -6.38 12.04
CA VAL A 28 -4.54 -5.31 11.14
C VAL A 28 -4.66 -4.04 11.99
N GLU A 29 -3.51 -3.47 12.36
CA GLU A 29 -3.49 -2.14 12.95
C GLU A 29 -4.02 -1.13 11.92
N ASN A 30 -5.13 -0.49 12.25
CA ASN A 30 -5.62 0.73 11.58
C ASN A 30 -4.60 1.86 11.77
N ASN A 31 -3.52 1.83 11.00
CA ASN A 31 -2.34 2.69 11.11
C ASN A 31 -2.49 4.02 10.33
N TYR A 32 -3.71 4.56 10.29
CA TYR A 32 -4.01 5.86 9.65
C TYR A 32 -3.67 7.06 10.55
N LYS A 33 -3.47 6.85 11.87
CA LYS A 33 -3.20 7.95 12.80
C LYS A 33 -1.85 8.62 12.60
N ASP A 34 -0.88 7.90 12.03
CA ASP A 34 0.49 8.38 11.84
C ASP A 34 0.82 8.63 10.35
N GLU A 35 -0.19 8.63 9.48
CA GLU A 35 -0.04 8.86 8.03
C GLU A 35 -0.14 10.36 7.72
N ILE A 36 0.99 10.96 7.36
CA ILE A 36 1.11 12.41 7.09
C ILE A 36 0.79 12.71 5.62
N TYR A 37 1.16 11.80 4.73
CA TYR A 37 0.94 11.90 3.30
C TYR A 37 0.78 10.51 2.72
N SER A 38 -0.12 10.36 1.74
CA SER A 38 -0.21 9.13 0.94
C SER A 38 -0.47 9.48 -0.51
N LYS A 39 0.21 8.75 -1.40
CA LYS A 39 -0.02 8.78 -2.85
C LYS A 39 -0.27 7.37 -3.36
N ARG A 40 -1.42 7.18 -4.01
CA ARG A 40 -1.80 5.95 -4.69
C ARG A 40 -1.56 6.05 -6.20
N VAL A 41 -0.93 5.03 -6.79
CA VAL A 41 -0.72 4.92 -8.23
C VAL A 41 -1.25 3.55 -8.70
N ARG A 42 -2.25 3.54 -9.58
CA ARG A 42 -2.76 2.30 -10.21
C ARG A 42 -2.04 2.06 -11.53
N ALA A 43 -1.60 0.83 -11.75
CA ALA A 43 -0.94 0.37 -12.97
C ALA A 43 -1.41 -1.06 -13.28
N GLY A 44 -2.63 -1.16 -13.81
CA GLY A 44 -3.24 -2.43 -14.19
C GLY A 44 -3.46 -3.34 -12.98
N LYS A 45 -2.79 -4.51 -12.97
CA LYS A 45 -2.90 -5.48 -11.87
C LYS A 45 -2.12 -5.08 -10.61
N ARG A 46 -1.33 -4.00 -10.67
CA ARG A 46 -0.51 -3.51 -9.56
C ARG A 46 -1.03 -2.16 -9.08
N THR A 47 -1.04 -1.96 -7.76
CA THR A 47 -1.28 -0.67 -7.14
C THR A 47 -0.12 -0.35 -6.21
N TYR A 48 0.50 0.81 -6.42
CA TYR A 48 1.56 1.33 -5.56
C TYR A 48 0.99 2.34 -4.58
N PHE A 49 1.49 2.29 -3.35
CA PHE A 49 1.17 3.22 -2.27
C PHE A 49 2.49 3.79 -1.77
N PHE A 50 2.58 5.11 -1.74
CA PHE A 50 3.72 5.86 -1.20
C PHE A 50 3.24 6.64 0.01
N ASP A 51 3.52 6.13 1.20
CA ASP A 51 3.04 6.69 2.45
C ASP A 51 4.20 7.32 3.22
N VAL A 52 4.02 8.54 3.73
CA VAL A 52 4.94 9.20 4.66
C VAL A 52 4.37 9.08 6.06
N LYS A 53 5.17 8.56 6.98
CA LYS A 53 4.77 8.34 8.37
C LYS A 53 5.78 8.95 9.33
N SER A 54 5.31 9.38 10.50
CA SER A 54 6.19 9.75 11.61
C SER A 54 6.47 8.55 12.51
N THR A 55 7.61 8.59 13.19
CA THR A 55 7.86 7.69 14.33
C THR A 55 6.98 8.07 15.51
N LYS A 56 6.78 7.14 16.46
CA LYS A 56 6.00 7.37 17.70
C LYS A 56 6.52 8.56 18.54
N SER A 57 7.75 9.00 18.31
CA SER A 57 8.37 10.14 18.98
C SER A 57 8.20 11.47 18.21
N GLU A 58 7.44 11.48 17.10
CA GLU A 58 7.15 12.62 16.21
C GLU A 58 8.38 13.36 15.65
N LYS A 59 9.60 12.85 15.89
CA LYS A 59 10.84 13.54 15.57
C LYS A 59 11.37 13.20 14.19
N ASP A 60 11.06 12.01 13.70
CA ASP A 60 11.62 11.46 12.46
C ASP A 60 10.50 10.95 11.55
N PHE A 61 10.77 11.03 10.24
CA PHE A 61 9.87 10.58 9.19
C PHE A 61 10.49 9.41 8.43
N TYR A 62 9.64 8.49 7.97
CA TYR A 62 10.02 7.41 7.08
C TYR A 62 8.97 7.23 5.99
N ILE A 63 9.40 6.65 4.87
CA ILE A 63 8.52 6.33 3.74
C ILE A 63 8.22 4.84 3.76
N THR A 64 6.95 4.48 3.56
CA THR A 64 6.54 3.13 3.23
C THR A 64 6.14 3.09 1.76
N ILE A 65 6.81 2.25 0.97
CA ILE A 65 6.41 1.96 -0.40
C ILE A 65 5.77 0.58 -0.39
N THR A 66 4.48 0.50 -0.73
CA THR A 66 3.78 -0.78 -0.82
C THR A 66 3.34 -1.02 -2.26
N GLU A 67 3.72 -2.16 -2.81
CA GLU A 67 3.13 -2.72 -4.00
C GLU A 67 2.05 -3.74 -3.60
N SER A 68 0.84 -3.60 -4.15
CA SER A 68 -0.22 -4.60 -4.08
C SER A 68 -0.47 -5.13 -5.48
N LYS A 69 -0.18 -6.41 -5.71
CA LYS A 69 -0.35 -7.10 -6.98
C LYS A 69 -1.52 -8.07 -6.87
N ARG A 70 -2.50 -7.94 -7.76
CA ARG A 70 -3.60 -8.90 -7.87
C ARG A 70 -3.10 -10.19 -8.53
N VAL A 71 -3.12 -11.30 -7.78
CA VAL A 71 -2.66 -12.62 -8.25
C VAL A 71 -3.85 -13.52 -8.62
N GLY A 72 -4.98 -13.37 -7.94
CA GLY A 72 -6.22 -14.11 -8.21
C GLY A 72 -7.45 -13.20 -8.28
N THR A 73 -8.65 -13.80 -8.25
CA THR A 73 -9.91 -13.05 -8.27
C THR A 73 -10.02 -12.14 -7.04
N GLU A 74 -9.61 -12.62 -5.86
CA GLU A 74 -9.65 -11.89 -4.60
C GLU A 74 -8.34 -11.95 -3.81
N GLU A 75 -7.27 -12.48 -4.42
CA GLU A 75 -5.97 -12.63 -3.78
C GLU A 75 -5.00 -11.52 -4.22
N TYR A 76 -4.35 -10.91 -3.23
CA TYR A 76 -3.39 -9.83 -3.42
C TYR A 76 -2.07 -10.17 -2.72
N GLU A 77 -0.98 -10.11 -3.48
CA GLU A 77 0.38 -10.18 -2.97
C GLU A 77 0.87 -8.77 -2.65
N LYS A 78 1.40 -8.57 -1.44
CA LYS A 78 1.88 -7.28 -0.97
C LYS A 78 3.39 -7.31 -0.77
N HIS A 79 4.11 -6.41 -1.42
CA HIS A 79 5.51 -6.15 -1.14
C HIS A 79 5.63 -4.78 -0.48
N LYS A 80 6.29 -4.73 0.68
CA LYS A 80 6.43 -3.50 1.45
C LYS A 80 7.92 -3.20 1.67
N ILE A 81 8.30 -1.97 1.39
CA ILE A 81 9.63 -1.43 1.62
C ILE A 81 9.50 -0.28 2.63
N PHE A 82 10.34 -0.29 3.64
CA PHE A 82 10.53 0.83 4.56
C PHE A 82 11.81 1.55 4.16
N LEU A 83 11.70 2.86 4.00
CA LEU A 83 12.84 3.72 3.68
C LEU A 83 12.96 4.77 4.78
N TYR A 84 14.14 4.83 5.41
CA TYR A 84 14.45 5.78 6.46
C TYR A 84 15.17 7.01 5.90
N LYS A 85 15.14 8.11 6.64
CA LYS A 85 15.59 9.43 6.20
C LYS A 85 17.03 9.46 5.68
N GLU A 86 17.91 8.70 6.31
CA GLU A 86 19.33 8.57 5.97
C GLU A 86 19.58 7.99 4.58
N ASP A 87 18.61 7.26 4.03
CA ASP A 87 18.71 6.57 2.75
C ASP A 87 17.90 7.22 1.64
N PHE A 88 17.16 8.31 1.92
CA PHE A 88 16.28 8.98 0.96
C PHE A 88 16.99 9.39 -0.31
N ASP A 89 18.10 10.12 -0.18
CA ASP A 89 18.81 10.63 -1.36
C ASP A 89 19.44 9.50 -2.16
N LYS A 90 20.11 8.55 -1.50
CA LYS A 90 20.71 7.38 -2.16
C LYS A 90 19.67 6.57 -2.95
N PHE A 91 18.51 6.32 -2.35
CA PHE A 91 17.44 5.56 -2.99
C PHE A 91 16.82 6.33 -4.15
N LYS A 92 16.54 7.62 -3.95
CA LYS A 92 15.96 8.52 -4.97
C LYS A 92 16.87 8.61 -6.19
N ASP A 93 18.17 8.85 -5.98
CA ASP A 93 19.14 9.01 -7.05
C ASP A 93 19.32 7.70 -7.82
N ALA A 94 19.50 6.57 -7.12
CA ALA A 94 19.61 5.25 -7.76
C ALA A 94 18.35 4.87 -8.56
N LEU A 95 17.16 5.16 -8.03
CA LEU A 95 15.91 4.91 -8.74
C LEU A 95 15.79 5.79 -9.98
N HIS A 96 16.14 7.08 -9.87
CA HIS A 96 16.11 8.03 -10.98
C HIS A 96 17.06 7.61 -12.10
N GLU A 97 18.33 7.35 -11.78
CA GLU A 97 19.36 6.92 -12.74
C GLU A 97 18.95 5.62 -13.46
N THR A 98 18.38 4.66 -12.73
CA THR A 98 17.90 3.40 -13.32
C THR A 98 16.76 3.63 -14.31
N VAL A 99 15.80 4.49 -13.97
CA VAL A 99 14.69 4.83 -14.86
C VAL A 99 15.18 5.56 -16.12
N GLU A 100 16.07 6.53 -15.95
CA GLU A 100 16.66 7.29 -17.06
C GLU A 100 17.46 6.36 -17.99
N HIS A 101 18.24 5.44 -17.43
CA HIS A 101 18.97 4.44 -18.22
C HIS A 101 18.03 3.62 -19.10
N ILE A 102 16.92 3.12 -18.55
CA ILE A 102 15.92 2.36 -19.30
C ILE A 102 15.28 3.22 -20.40
N GLN A 103 14.92 4.47 -20.10
CA GLN A 103 14.33 5.38 -21.09
C GLN A 103 15.28 5.62 -22.27
N ASN A 104 16.57 5.81 -22.00
CA ASN A 104 17.59 5.97 -23.02
C ASN A 104 17.75 4.71 -23.89
N LEU A 105 17.68 3.52 -23.30
CA LEU A 105 17.69 2.26 -24.04
C LEU A 105 16.46 2.10 -24.94
N LEU A 106 15.27 2.45 -24.44
CA LEU A 106 14.03 2.39 -25.21
C LEU A 106 14.04 3.37 -26.39
N ALA A 107 14.57 4.58 -26.20
CA ALA A 107 14.71 5.57 -27.26
C ALA A 107 15.64 5.09 -28.40
N GLN A 108 16.73 4.38 -28.05
CA GLN A 108 17.68 3.84 -29.03
C GLN A 108 17.15 2.62 -29.78
N THR A 109 16.25 1.85 -29.17
CA THR A 109 15.71 0.60 -29.74
C THR A 109 14.47 0.80 -30.62
N GLY A 110 13.99 2.03 -30.79
CA GLY A 110 12.86 2.34 -31.68
C GLY A 110 11.51 1.79 -31.21
N VAL A 111 11.40 1.35 -29.95
CA VAL A 111 10.12 0.90 -29.37
C VAL A 111 9.37 2.14 -28.87
N ASN A 112 8.35 2.55 -29.63
CA ASN A 112 7.47 3.65 -29.25
C ASN A 112 6.73 3.35 -27.95
N GLN A 113 6.70 4.34 -27.07
CA GLN A 113 6.09 4.26 -25.75
C GLN A 113 4.62 3.87 -25.85
N VAL A 114 4.25 2.73 -25.27
CA VAL A 114 2.85 2.44 -24.99
C VAL A 114 2.49 3.23 -23.74
N SER A 115 1.93 4.43 -23.93
CA SER A 115 1.20 5.11 -22.86
C SER A 115 -0.11 4.36 -22.62
N GLU A 116 -0.02 3.22 -21.95
CA GLU A 116 -1.20 2.51 -21.47
C GLU A 116 -1.77 3.34 -20.31
N GLN A 117 -2.67 4.25 -20.64
CA GLN A 117 -3.65 4.74 -19.68
C GLN A 117 -4.37 3.51 -19.16
N HIS A 118 -3.96 3.04 -17.99
CA HIS A 118 -4.63 1.94 -17.33
C HIS A 118 -5.97 2.44 -16.81
N PRO A 119 -7.12 2.02 -17.39
CA PRO A 119 -8.40 2.29 -16.78
C PRO A 119 -8.45 1.63 -15.40
N ALA A 120 -9.16 2.33 -14.51
CA ALA A 120 -9.19 2.13 -13.07
C ALA A 120 -9.81 0.82 -12.59
#